data_AF-A0AAJ7BPI4-F1
#
_entry.id   AF-A0AAJ7BPI4-F1
#
_cell.length_a   1.000
_cell.length_b   1.000
_cell.length_c   1.000
_cell.angle_alpha   90.00
_cell.angle_beta   90.00
_cell.angle_gamma   90.00
#
_symmetry.space_group_name_H-M   'P 1'
#
loop_
_entity.id
_entity.type
_entity.pdbx_description
1 polymer ?
#
loop_
_entity_poly.entity_id
_entity_poly.type
_entity_poly.pdbx_seq_one_letter_code
_entity_poly.pdbx_strand_id
1 'polypeptide(L)'
;MFRYRWFHRIIRRNTKPISEEKALLWKKRLNLVYIFVTWNTVGLLLLKWSNSDTKEISSAKSFAKLLNIEEAQVIRVSGLKVVDNYEIEKPISSIDIKKESEDLFFNTDDVLKKLDSQESEVIVAKK
;
A
#
# COMPACT_ATOMS: atom_id res chain seq x y z
N MET A 1 -24.77 18.57 30.33
CA MET A 1 -24.75 18.08 31.73
C MET A 1 -23.51 17.22 31.91
N PHE A 2 -22.40 17.77 32.43
CA PHE A 2 -21.11 17.07 32.50
C PHE A 2 -21.09 16.10 33.70
N ARG A 3 -20.81 14.82 33.43
CA ARG A 3 -20.92 13.68 34.36
C ARG A 3 -19.86 13.68 35.49
N TYR A 4 -18.82 14.49 35.39
CA TYR A 4 -17.69 14.50 36.32
C TYR A 4 -17.73 15.68 37.29
N ARG A 5 -18.50 15.51 38.37
CA ARG A 5 -18.62 16.53 39.44
C ARG A 5 -17.30 16.81 40.17
N TRP A 6 -16.39 15.84 40.21
CA TRP A 6 -15.07 15.97 40.85
C TRP A 6 -14.17 16.97 40.12
N PHE A 7 -14.25 16.99 38.79
CA PHE A 7 -13.42 17.85 37.94
C PHE A 7 -13.73 19.34 38.16
N HIS A 8 -15.01 19.70 38.20
CA HIS A 8 -15.42 21.07 38.54
C HIS A 8 -14.97 21.49 39.94
N ARG A 9 -14.97 20.55 40.91
CA ARG A 9 -14.55 20.83 42.28
C ARG A 9 -13.04 21.06 42.38
N ILE A 10 -12.23 20.36 41.59
CA ILE A 10 -10.78 20.60 41.48
C ILE A 10 -10.49 21.90 40.75
N ILE A 11 -11.16 22.16 39.62
CA ILE A 11 -10.99 23.41 38.87
C ILE A 11 -11.28 24.59 39.79
N ARG A 12 -12.44 24.63 40.47
CA ARG A 12 -12.77 25.73 41.39
C ARG A 12 -11.79 25.87 42.55
N ARG A 13 -11.23 24.78 43.06
CA ARG A 13 -10.23 24.85 44.15
C ARG A 13 -8.89 25.40 43.66
N ASN A 14 -8.53 25.14 42.40
CA ASN A 14 -7.21 25.49 41.87
C ASN A 14 -7.18 26.77 41.02
N THR A 15 -8.33 27.28 40.58
CA THR A 15 -8.43 28.56 39.86
C THR A 15 -8.84 29.68 40.81
N LYS A 16 -7.88 30.59 41.10
CA LYS A 16 -8.17 31.92 41.65
C LYS A 16 -8.85 32.78 40.57
N PRO A 17 -9.65 33.81 40.94
CA PRO A 17 -10.23 34.72 39.96
C PRO A 17 -9.12 35.27 39.06
N ILE A 18 -9.22 34.96 37.78
CA ILE A 18 -8.19 35.25 36.79
C ILE A 18 -8.49 36.64 36.22
N SER A 19 -7.47 37.51 36.12
CA SER A 19 -7.64 38.81 35.46
C SER A 19 -7.97 38.61 33.98
N GLU A 20 -8.77 39.51 33.41
CA GLU A 20 -9.23 39.40 32.01
C GLU A 20 -8.08 39.22 31.01
N GLU A 21 -6.98 39.96 31.21
CA GLU A 21 -5.79 39.87 30.36
C GLU A 21 -5.18 38.46 30.37
N LYS A 22 -5.11 37.83 31.55
CA LYS A 22 -4.59 36.47 31.69
C LYS A 22 -5.54 35.46 31.05
N ALA A 23 -6.85 35.66 31.16
CA ALA A 23 -7.85 34.80 30.51
C ALA A 23 -7.68 34.79 28.99
N LEU A 24 -7.48 35.97 28.38
CA LEU A 24 -7.27 36.09 26.94
C LEU A 24 -5.98 35.40 26.48
N LEU A 25 -4.89 35.54 27.24
CA LEU A 25 -3.63 34.85 26.94
C LEU A 25 -3.77 33.33 27.03
N TRP A 26 -4.39 32.82 28.10
CA TRP A 26 -4.61 31.39 28.28
C TRP A 26 -5.54 30.80 27.21
N LYS A 27 -6.57 31.54 26.78
CA LYS A 27 -7.44 31.13 25.67
C LYS A 27 -6.66 30.95 24.36
N LYS A 28 -5.78 31.90 24.03
CA LYS A 28 -4.93 31.81 22.83
C LYS A 28 -3.96 30.62 22.89
N ARG A 29 -3.33 30.40 24.04
CA ARG A 29 -2.40 29.28 24.26
C ARG A 29 -3.11 27.93 24.17
N LEU A 30 -4.26 27.79 24.81
CA LEU A 30 -5.06 26.57 24.75
C LEU A 30 -5.54 26.27 23.33
N ASN A 31 -5.87 27.30 22.53
CA ASN A 31 -6.25 27.10 21.14
C ASN A 31 -5.10 26.54 20.30
N LEU A 32 -3.87 27.03 20.48
CA LEU A 32 -2.69 26.49 19.78
C LEU A 32 -2.44 25.03 20.14
N VAL A 33 -2.52 24.69 21.42
CA VAL A 33 -2.40 23.29 21.88
C VAL A 33 -3.50 22.43 21.26
N TYR A 34 -4.74 22.94 21.23
CA TYR A 34 -5.87 22.22 20.66
C TYR A 34 -5.66 21.93 19.17
N ILE A 35 -5.21 22.91 18.38
CA ILE A 35 -4.91 22.72 16.96
C ILE A 35 -3.81 21.68 16.77
N PHE A 36 -2.73 21.75 17.55
CA PHE A 36 -1.61 20.82 17.44
C PHE A 36 -2.00 19.38 17.80
N VAL A 37 -2.73 19.20 18.90
CA VAL A 37 -3.24 17.88 19.31
C VAL A 37 -4.23 17.35 18.27
N THR A 38 -5.14 18.20 17.80
CA THR A 38 -6.12 17.82 16.78
C THR A 38 -5.42 17.39 15.50
N TRP A 39 -4.39 18.12 15.06
CA TRP A 39 -3.59 17.78 13.89
C TRP A 39 -2.94 16.40 14.01
N ASN A 40 -2.42 16.06 15.19
CA ASN A 40 -1.89 14.72 15.46
C ASN A 40 -2.99 13.64 15.46
N THR A 41 -4.15 13.93 16.06
CA THR A 41 -5.27 12.97 16.08
C THR A 41 -5.85 12.73 14.69
N VAL A 42 -5.88 13.76 13.83
CA VAL A 42 -6.34 13.63 12.43
C VAL A 42 -5.43 12.67 11.67
N GLY A 43 -4.11 12.77 11.82
CA GLY A 43 -3.17 11.83 11.21
C GLY A 43 -3.38 10.39 11.67
N LEU A 44 -3.58 10.17 12.97
CA LEU A 44 -3.87 8.83 13.51
C LEU A 44 -5.21 8.27 13.03
N LEU A 45 -6.24 9.11 12.92
CA LEU A 45 -7.54 8.72 12.38
C LEU A 45 -7.43 8.33 10.90
N LEU A 46 -6.70 9.11 10.10
CA LEU A 46 -6.46 8.82 8.68
C LEU A 46 -5.68 7.51 8.49
N LEU A 47 -4.63 7.28 9.29
CA LEU A 47 -3.89 6.02 9.27
C LEU A 47 -4.77 4.83 9.66
N LYS A 48 -5.57 4.99 10.73
CA LYS A 48 -6.48 3.93 11.19
C LYS A 48 -7.54 3.60 10.16
N TRP A 49 -8.00 4.58 9.39
CA TRP A 49 -8.95 4.38 8.30
C TRP A 49 -8.30 3.75 7.06
N SER A 50 -7.09 4.18 6.68
CA SER A 50 -6.36 3.57 5.55
C SER A 50 -6.04 2.09 5.76
N ASN A 51 -5.81 1.68 7.01
CA ASN A 51 -5.47 0.31 7.37
C ASN A 51 -6.70 -0.60 7.52
N SER A 52 -7.94 -0.09 7.49
CA SER A 52 -9.13 -0.96 7.56
C SER A 52 -9.45 -1.65 6.23
N ASP A 53 -9.03 -1.05 5.11
CA ASP A 53 -9.53 -1.44 3.78
C ASP A 53 -8.46 -2.13 2.91
N THR A 54 -7.19 -2.15 3.33
CA THR A 54 -6.10 -2.76 2.55
C THR A 54 -5.40 -3.87 3.31
N LYS A 55 -5.53 -5.11 2.82
CA LYS A 55 -4.63 -6.20 3.19
C LYS A 55 -3.22 -5.79 2.76
N GLU A 56 -2.35 -5.65 3.75
CA GLU A 56 -0.95 -5.22 3.75
C GLU A 56 -0.14 -5.56 2.49
N ILE A 57 -0.27 -4.77 1.43
CA ILE A 57 0.82 -4.61 0.47
C ILE A 57 1.66 -3.47 1.05
N SER A 58 2.80 -3.80 1.65
CA SER A 58 3.81 -2.81 2.08
C SER A 58 3.93 -1.74 1.01
N SER A 59 3.91 -0.45 1.37
CA SER A 59 3.93 0.65 0.39
C SER A 59 5.05 0.49 -0.64
N ALA A 60 6.19 -0.07 -0.22
CA ALA A 60 7.31 -0.43 -1.08
C ALA A 60 6.95 -1.48 -2.17
N LYS A 61 6.14 -2.49 -1.86
CA LYS A 61 5.63 -3.48 -2.82
C LYS A 61 4.68 -2.84 -3.84
N SER A 62 3.87 -1.88 -3.42
CA SER A 62 3.00 -1.12 -4.35
C SER A 62 3.81 -0.26 -5.32
N PHE A 63 4.88 0.38 -4.85
CA PHE A 63 5.78 1.14 -5.72
C PHE A 63 6.62 0.24 -6.63
N ALA A 64 7.10 -0.92 -6.17
CA ALA A 64 7.81 -1.89 -7.01
C ALA A 64 6.91 -2.37 -8.16
N LYS A 65 5.62 -2.59 -7.89
CA LYS A 65 4.62 -2.94 -8.90
C LYS A 65 4.38 -1.81 -9.91
N LEU A 66 4.34 -0.55 -9.47
CA LEU A 66 4.17 0.60 -10.36
C LEU A 66 5.41 0.85 -11.24
N LEU A 67 6.60 0.57 -10.72
CA LEU A 67 7.86 0.77 -11.43
C LEU A 67 8.27 -0.44 -12.28
N ASN A 68 7.46 -1.51 -12.29
CA ASN A 68 7.73 -2.78 -12.98
C ASN A 68 9.14 -3.33 -12.72
N ILE A 69 9.61 -3.22 -11.48
CA ILE A 69 10.93 -3.70 -11.07
C ILE A 69 10.75 -5.15 -10.61
N GLU A 70 11.10 -6.10 -11.48
CA GLU A 70 10.84 -7.53 -11.29
C GLU A 70 11.73 -8.20 -10.24
N GLU A 71 12.84 -7.58 -9.83
CA GLU A 71 13.77 -8.11 -8.81
C GLU A 71 14.18 -7.00 -7.82
N ALA A 72 13.23 -6.49 -7.04
CA ALA A 72 13.54 -5.56 -5.96
C ALA A 72 13.62 -6.29 -4.62
N GLN A 73 14.83 -6.47 -4.09
CA GLN A 73 15.03 -6.85 -2.70
C GLN A 73 14.61 -5.68 -1.80
N VAL A 74 13.39 -5.71 -1.28
CA VAL A 74 12.89 -4.67 -0.39
C VAL A 74 13.42 -4.93 1.01
N ILE A 75 14.53 -4.28 1.36
CA ILE A 75 15.12 -4.35 2.70
C ILE A 75 14.37 -3.37 3.62
N ARG A 76 13.60 -3.90 4.58
CA ARG A 76 12.97 -3.06 5.60
C ARG A 76 13.95 -2.87 6.77
N VAL A 77 14.60 -1.71 6.79
CA VAL A 77 15.45 -1.30 7.91
C VAL A 77 14.57 -0.57 8.94
N SER A 78 14.52 -1.05 10.18
CA SER A 78 13.80 -0.40 11.27
C SER A 78 14.76 -0.04 12.40
N GLY A 79 14.94 1.25 12.65
CA GLY A 79 15.92 1.74 13.63
C GLY A 79 17.36 1.47 13.19
N LEU A 80 18.03 0.52 13.84
CA LEU A 80 19.41 0.10 13.57
C LEU A 80 19.53 -1.40 13.20
N LYS A 81 18.41 -2.09 12.97
CA LYS A 81 18.38 -3.51 12.62
C LYS A 81 17.58 -3.73 11.33
N VAL A 82 18.10 -4.62 10.48
CA VAL A 82 17.39 -5.14 9.31
C VAL A 82 16.37 -6.16 9.82
N VAL A 83 15.08 -5.87 9.64
CA VAL A 83 14.00 -6.63 10.30
C VAL A 83 13.41 -7.72 9.41
N ASP A 84 13.48 -7.60 8.09
CA ASP A 84 12.97 -8.67 7.22
C ASP A 84 13.46 -8.55 5.77
N ASN A 85 13.64 -9.71 5.14
CA ASN A 85 13.91 -9.85 3.71
C ASN A 85 12.69 -10.55 3.07
N TYR A 86 11.98 -9.84 2.18
CA TYR A 86 10.91 -10.44 1.38
C TYR A 86 11.37 -10.51 -0.07
N GLU A 87 11.47 -11.72 -0.60
CA GLU A 87 11.63 -11.97 -2.03
C GLU A 87 10.24 -11.90 -2.66
N ILE A 88 10.06 -11.03 -3.64
CA ILE A 88 8.78 -10.90 -4.35
C ILE A 88 8.78 -12.02 -5.40
N GLU A 89 8.08 -13.12 -5.12
CA GLU A 89 7.83 -14.13 -6.16
C GLU A 89 7.01 -13.50 -7.29
N LYS A 90 7.45 -13.79 -8.52
CA LYS A 90 7.02 -13.16 -9.78
C LYS A 90 5.51 -12.96 -9.88
N PRO A 91 5.03 -11.80 -10.36
CA PRO A 91 3.63 -11.67 -10.72
C PRO A 91 3.30 -12.63 -11.87
N ILE A 92 2.23 -13.41 -11.68
CA ILE A 92 1.69 -14.44 -12.58
C ILE A 92 1.53 -13.95 -14.04
N SER A 93 1.39 -12.63 -14.25
CA SER A 93 1.23 -12.02 -15.59
C SER A 93 2.40 -12.20 -16.54
N SER A 94 3.67 -12.25 -16.07
CA SER A 94 4.81 -12.47 -16.99
C SER A 94 5.01 -13.95 -17.32
N ILE A 95 4.49 -14.85 -16.48
CA ILE A 95 4.49 -16.30 -16.71
C ILE A 95 3.42 -16.65 -17.75
N ASP A 96 2.23 -16.06 -17.65
CA ASP A 96 1.13 -16.31 -18.58
C ASP A 96 1.44 -15.79 -19.99
N ILE A 97 2.00 -14.58 -20.14
CA ILE A 97 2.36 -14.03 -21.46
C ILE A 97 3.47 -14.86 -22.13
N LYS A 98 4.47 -15.31 -21.37
CA LYS A 98 5.55 -16.14 -21.92
C LYS A 98 5.03 -17.52 -22.32
N LYS A 99 4.19 -18.13 -21.50
CA LYS A 99 3.60 -19.45 -21.77
C LYS A 99 2.63 -19.42 -22.96
N GLU A 100 1.79 -18.40 -23.04
CA GLU A 100 0.87 -18.18 -24.17
C GLU A 100 1.63 -17.92 -25.48
N SER A 101 2.76 -17.21 -25.43
CA SER A 101 3.63 -17.05 -26.60
C SER A 101 4.29 -18.37 -27.03
N GLU A 102 4.80 -19.17 -26.10
CA GLU A 102 5.41 -20.47 -26.40
C GLU A 102 4.37 -21.44 -27.00
N ASP A 103 3.17 -21.50 -26.44
CA ASP A 103 2.07 -22.35 -26.94
C ASP A 103 1.63 -21.96 -28.37
N LEU A 104 1.66 -20.65 -28.71
CA LEU A 104 1.39 -20.16 -30.07
C LEU A 104 2.50 -20.53 -31.08
N PHE A 105 3.76 -20.52 -30.65
CA PHE A 105 4.89 -20.95 -31.49
C PHE A 105 4.80 -22.45 -31.81
N PHE A 106 4.54 -23.30 -30.81
CA PHE A 106 4.42 -24.75 -31.02
C PHE A 106 3.26 -25.12 -31.97
N ASN A 107 2.12 -24.45 -31.86
CA ASN A 107 0.98 -24.70 -32.74
C ASN A 107 1.27 -24.35 -34.21
N THR A 108 2.06 -23.30 -34.45
CA THR A 108 2.40 -22.86 -35.81
C THR A 108 3.29 -23.89 -36.52
N ASP A 109 4.26 -24.46 -35.80
CA ASP A 109 5.17 -25.47 -36.33
C ASP A 109 4.42 -26.77 -36.69
N ASP A 110 3.46 -27.18 -35.86
CA ASP A 110 2.61 -28.35 -36.13
C ASP A 110 1.73 -28.14 -37.38
N VAL A 111 1.20 -26.93 -37.58
CA VAL A 111 0.44 -26.57 -38.78
C VAL A 111 1.32 -26.61 -40.03
N LEU A 112 2.54 -26.06 -39.96
CA LEU A 112 3.49 -26.08 -41.09
C LEU A 112 3.89 -27.51 -41.47
N LYS A 113 4.13 -28.37 -40.48
CA LYS A 113 4.44 -29.80 -40.70
C LYS A 113 3.28 -30.54 -41.37
N LYS A 114 2.04 -30.18 -41.05
CA LYS A 114 0.84 -30.78 -41.66
C LYS A 114 0.64 -30.33 -43.11
N LEU A 115 1.01 -29.08 -43.43
CA LEU A 115 0.98 -28.55 -44.80
C LEU A 115 2.06 -29.20 -45.68
N ASP A 116 3.28 -29.38 -45.15
CA ASP A 116 4.38 -30.04 -45.86
C ASP A 116 4.08 -31.53 -46.14
N SER A 117 3.39 -32.20 -45.20
CA SER A 117 2.88 -33.57 -45.40
C SER A 117 1.78 -33.66 -46.47
N GLN A 118 0.99 -32.60 -46.67
CA GLN A 118 -0.06 -32.55 -47.69
C GLN A 118 0.52 -32.25 -49.07
N GLU A 119 1.51 -31.36 -49.18
CA GLU A 119 2.19 -31.10 -50.46
C GLU A 119 2.93 -32.34 -50.97
N SER A 120 3.57 -33.10 -50.09
CA SER A 120 4.27 -34.34 -50.46
C SER A 120 3.32 -35.45 -50.94
N GLU A 121 2.11 -35.58 -50.39
CA GLU A 121 1.09 -36.51 -50.91
C GLU A 121 0.56 -36.08 -52.30
N VAL A 122 0.34 -34.78 -52.52
CA VAL A 122 -0.17 -34.25 -53.80
C VAL A 122 0.85 -34.40 -54.93
N ILE A 123 2.16 -34.26 -54.65
CA ILE A 123 3.22 -34.45 -55.65
C ILE A 123 3.35 -35.92 -56.05
N VAL A 124 3.13 -36.87 -55.14
CA VAL A 124 3.16 -38.32 -55.43
C VAL A 124 1.95 -38.77 -56.23
N ALA A 125 0.76 -38.18 -56.03
CA ALA A 125 -0.45 -38.52 -56.79
C ALA A 125 -0.47 -37.99 -58.23
N LYS A 126 0.47 -37.12 -58.61
CA LYS A 126 0.52 -36.44 -59.92
C LYS A 126 1.57 -37.03 -60.89
N LYS A 127 2.22 -38.14 -60.53
CA LYS A 127 3.22 -38.85 -61.33
C LYS A 127 2.72 -40.25 -61.71
#